data_AF-A0A812Y293-F1
#
_entry.id   AF-A0A812Y293-F1
#
_cell.length_a   1.000
_cell.length_b   1.000
_cell.length_c   1.000
_cell.angle_alpha   90.00
_cell.angle_beta   90.00
_cell.angle_gamma   90.00
#
_symmetry.space_group_name_H-M   'P 1'
#
loop_
_entity.id
_entity.type
_entity.pdbx_description
1 polymer ?
#
loop_
_entity_poly.entity_id
_entity_poly.type
_entity_poly.pdbx_seq_one_letter_code
_entity_poly.pdbx_strand_id
1 'polypeptide(L)' 'AFVEAGADITFLEAPLSEEEMIRYCAETPGYKMVNMLPSGKTPFLPHQRLHEI' A
#
# COMPACT_ATOMS: atom_id res chain seq x y z
N ALA A 1 15.30 0.66 -3.41
CA ALA A 1 15.67 -0.76 -3.60
C ALA A 1 14.85 -1.44 -4.70
N PHE A 2 13.59 -1.87 -4.46
CA PHE A 2 12.84 -2.65 -5.46
C PHE A 2 12.47 -1.87 -6.72
N VAL A 3 12.02 -0.62 -6.58
CA VAL A 3 11.72 0.23 -7.74
C VAL A 3 12.99 0.52 -8.55
N GLU A 4 14.11 0.81 -7.88
CA GLU A 4 15.41 1.01 -8.52
C GLU A 4 15.92 -0.25 -9.23
N ALA A 5 15.55 -1.42 -8.72
CA ALA A 5 15.83 -2.71 -9.34
C ALA A 5 14.89 -3.04 -10.53
N GLY A 6 13.93 -2.16 -10.85
CA GLY A 6 13.04 -2.28 -12.01
C GLY A 6 11.62 -2.76 -11.71
N ALA A 7 11.17 -2.75 -10.45
CA ALA A 7 9.78 -3.09 -10.13
C ALA A 7 8.81 -1.97 -10.51
N ASP A 8 7.86 -2.24 -11.40
CA ASP A 8 6.80 -1.30 -11.80
C ASP A 8 5.72 -1.11 -10.71
N ILE A 9 5.48 -2.17 -9.92
CA ILE A 9 4.47 -2.20 -8.86
C ILE A 9 5.13 -2.78 -7.60
N THR A 10 4.90 -2.13 -6.47
CA THR A 10 5.33 -2.64 -5.16
C THR A 10 4.14 -3.14 -4.35
N PHE A 11 4.32 -4.26 -3.67
CA PHE A 11 3.29 -4.86 -2.81
C PHE A 11 3.60 -4.56 -1.34
N LEU A 12 2.70 -3.85 -0.66
CA LEU A 12 2.77 -3.58 0.77
C LEU A 12 2.06 -4.72 1.53
N GLU A 13 2.85 -5.50 2.26
CA GLU A 13 2.37 -6.65 3.00
C GLU A 13 1.84 -6.25 4.38
N ALA A 14 0.63 -6.74 4.69
CA ALA A 14 -0.07 -6.62 5.97
C ALA A 14 0.10 -5.28 6.75
N PRO A 15 -0.09 -4.09 6.12
CA PRO A 15 0.00 -2.84 6.85
C PRO A 15 -1.08 -2.80 7.94
N LEU A 16 -0.77 -2.22 9.08
CA LEU A 16 -1.60 -2.28 10.29
C LEU A 16 -2.45 -1.02 10.49
N SER A 17 -2.15 0.06 9.75
CA SER A 17 -2.90 1.32 9.85
C SER A 17 -2.92 2.08 8.52
N GLU A 18 -3.84 3.04 8.43
CA GLU A 18 -3.91 3.95 7.29
C GLU A 18 -2.70 4.88 7.21
N GLU A 19 -2.18 5.33 8.35
CA GLU A 19 -0.99 6.18 8.42
C GLU A 19 0.25 5.47 7.87
N GLU A 20 0.39 4.16 8.12
CA GLU A 20 1.44 3.35 7.52
C GLU A 20 1.33 3.31 6.00
N MET A 21 0.10 3.14 5.48
CA MET A 21 -0.15 3.13 4.03
C MET A 21 0.14 4.49 3.40
N ILE A 22 -0.29 5.60 4.03
CA ILE A 22 0.01 6.97 3.58
C ILE A 22 1.52 7.21 3.55
N ARG A 23 2.24 6.83 4.62
CA ARG A 23 3.69 6.99 4.68
C ARG A 23 4.37 6.20 3.57
N TYR A 24 3.95 4.95 3.36
CA TYR A 24 4.49 4.10 2.30
C TYR A 24 4.24 4.69 0.90
N CYS A 25 3.03 5.21 0.65
CA CYS A 25 2.69 5.87 -0.61
C CYS A 25 3.56 7.10 -0.88
N ALA A 26 3.86 7.89 0.16
CA ALA A 26 4.71 9.07 0.04
C ALA A 26 6.21 8.73 -0.15
N GLU A 27 6.70 7.68 0.50
CA GLU A 27 8.12 7.31 0.50
C GLU A 27 8.53 6.41 -0.67
N THR A 28 7.59 5.63 -1.21
CA THR A 28 7.87 4.66 -2.28
C THR A 28 7.34 5.22 -3.60
N PRO A 29 8.15 5.37 -4.66
CA PRO A 29 7.66 5.74 -6.00
C PRO A 29 6.93 4.57 -6.69
N GLY A 30 6.25 4.84 -7.82
CA GLY A 30 5.60 3.81 -8.65
C GLY A 30 4.19 3.41 -8.21
N TYR A 31 3.63 2.36 -8.80
CA TYR A 31 2.31 1.86 -8.38
C TYR A 31 2.42 0.99 -7.12
N LYS A 32 1.36 0.95 -6.33
CA LYS A 32 1.28 0.15 -5.11
C LYS A 32 0.11 -0.83 -5.18
N MET A 33 0.30 -1.96 -4.52
CA MET A 33 -0.76 -2.92 -4.25
C MET A 33 -0.79 -3.20 -2.75
N VAL A 34 -2.00 -3.30 -2.20
CA VAL A 34 -2.23 -3.75 -0.83
C VAL A 34 -3.29 -4.85 -0.87
N ASN A 35 -3.13 -5.86 -0.02
CA ASN A 35 -4.09 -6.95 0.10
C ASN A 35 -4.94 -6.77 1.37
N MET A 36 -6.25 -6.58 1.19
CA MET A 36 -7.21 -6.46 2.30
C MET A 36 -8.01 -7.77 2.40
N LEU A 37 -7.65 -8.61 3.36
CA LEU A 37 -8.29 -9.91 3.58
C LEU A 37 -9.29 -9.84 4.75
N PRO A 38 -10.45 -10.51 4.69
CA PRO A 38 -11.46 -10.46 5.76
C PRO A 38 -10.96 -10.89 7.14
N SER A 39 -10.00 -11.81 7.20
CA SER A 39 -9.34 -12.28 8.43
C SER A 39 -7.91 -11.72 8.59
N GLY A 40 -7.57 -10.69 7.82
CA GLY A 40 -6.27 -10.03 7.86
C GLY A 40 -6.19 -8.93 8.92
N LYS A 41 -4.98 -8.40 9.10
CA LYS A 41 -4.75 -7.23 9.97
C LYS A 41 -4.89 -5.90 9.23
N THR A 42 -4.90 -5.96 7.90
CA THR A 42 -4.97 -4.77 7.06
C THR A 42 -6.35 -4.13 7.13
N PRO A 43 -6.42 -2.82 7.46
CA PRO A 43 -7.70 -2.13 7.50
C PRO A 43 -8.32 -2.08 6.09
N PHE A 44 -9.64 -2.30 6.03
CA PHE A 44 -10.40 -2.14 4.80
C PHE A 44 -10.66 -0.67 4.53
N LEU A 45 -10.00 -0.12 3.50
CA LEU A 45 -10.28 1.22 3.02
C LEU A 45 -11.21 1.17 1.79
N PRO A 46 -12.22 2.06 1.72
CA PRO A 46 -13.03 2.21 0.51
C PRO A 46 -12.16 2.57 -0.70
N HIS A 47 -12.59 2.18 -1.90
CA HIS A 47 -11.84 2.44 -3.12
C HIS A 47 -11.48 3.92 -3.30
N GLN A 48 -12.42 4.82 -3.01
CA GLN A 48 -12.18 6.26 -3.08
C GLN A 48 -11.06 6.68 -2.12
N ARG A 49 -11.04 6.16 -0.90
CA ARG A 49 -10.00 6.50 0.07
C ARG A 49 -8.62 6.00 -0.38
N LEU A 50 -8.56 4.82 -1.00
CA LEU A 50 -7.32 4.28 -1.58
C LEU A 50 -6.77 5.15 -2.73
N HIS A 51 -7.61 5.91 -3.44
CA HIS A 51 -7.17 6.85 -4.47
C HIS A 51 -6.68 8.19 -3.90
N GLU A 52 -7.05 8.52 -2.67
CA GLU A 52 -6.70 9.78 -2.01
C GLU A 52 -5.38 9.70 -1.22
N ILE A 53 -4.90 8.49 -0.95
CA ILE A 53 -3.63 8.23 -0.23
C ILE A 53 -2.49 7.91 -1.19
#